data_AF-A0A969L4T4-F1
#
_entry.id   AF-A0A969L4T4-F1
#
_cell.length_a   1.000
_cell.length_b   1.000
_cell.length_c   1.000
_cell.angle_alpha   90.00
_cell.angle_beta   90.00
_cell.angle_gamma   90.00
#
_symmetry.space_group_name_H-M   'P 1'
#
loop_
_entity.id
_entity.type
_entity.pdbx_description
1 polymer ?
#
loop_
_entity_poly.entity_id
_entity_poly.type
_entity_poly.pdbx_seq_one_letter_code
_entity_poly.pdbx_strand_id
1 'polypeptide(L)'
;MSKPSSIGLFLVLLLSNAIVLYSNPDWTWLRFPAALALIFVLPGWAWLLALHWLHTDDLIERIVLVIGLSSVLSALALLIALLLPGPFTETPNLTALNLATLTGLAWGMVNGRMANGRMARLLSKSPISTQSVQSPISNLQSLISHPKSKILLILLLIVAIAAFTRVTRLGYAEFHEDELENMRLIVRAYKGEEYAPFLDSKGPIHWLLPAALWYLNGWLNEGIARTPFVITAVLLVPLMFVLGRRMSGGRDSVGLLAAGFVAVNGFFVALARHVENRALIVFWGALAVWLAIVTSKKIGSAFYFSPL
;
A
#
# COMPACT_ATOMS: atom_id res chain seq x y z
N MET A 1 -12.44 -16.78 7.94
CA MET A 1 -12.72 -15.33 8.00
C MET A 1 -13.85 -15.02 7.03
N SER A 2 -14.88 -14.30 7.47
CA SER A 2 -15.86 -13.68 6.57
C SER A 2 -15.11 -12.93 5.47
N LYS A 3 -15.58 -12.98 4.22
CA LYS A 3 -15.04 -12.11 3.16
C LYS A 3 -14.92 -10.71 3.76
N PRO A 4 -13.72 -10.08 3.77
CA PRO A 4 -13.58 -8.72 4.28
C PRO A 4 -14.68 -7.90 3.63
N SER A 5 -15.65 -7.48 4.43
CA SER A 5 -16.86 -6.89 3.88
C SER A 5 -16.47 -5.51 3.38
N SER A 6 -16.89 -5.17 2.16
CA SER A 6 -16.75 -3.81 1.65
C SER A 6 -17.33 -2.78 2.63
N ILE A 7 -18.31 -3.19 3.44
CA ILE A 7 -18.88 -2.45 4.58
C ILE A 7 -17.81 -2.11 5.61
N GLY A 8 -16.98 -3.07 6.04
CA GLY A 8 -15.92 -2.83 7.02
C GLY A 8 -14.91 -1.80 6.52
N LEU A 9 -14.48 -1.90 5.26
CA LEU A 9 -13.56 -0.93 4.66
C LEU A 9 -14.20 0.47 4.59
N PHE A 10 -15.47 0.54 4.18
CA PHE A 10 -16.22 1.78 4.14
C PHE A 10 -16.35 2.44 5.52
N LEU A 11 -16.60 1.65 6.58
CA LEU A 11 -16.62 2.15 7.96
C LEU A 11 -15.25 2.71 8.39
N VAL A 12 -14.15 2.02 8.06
CA VAL A 12 -12.80 2.53 8.36
C VAL A 12 -12.50 3.80 7.58
N LEU A 13 -12.95 3.92 6.33
CA LEU A 13 -12.84 5.14 5.53
C LEU A 13 -13.60 6.30 6.19
N LEU A 14 -14.86 6.09 6.59
CA LEU A 14 -15.65 7.11 7.27
C LEU A 14 -15.03 7.53 8.59
N LEU A 15 -14.56 6.56 9.39
CA LEU A 15 -13.90 6.83 10.67
C LEU A 15 -12.62 7.63 10.48
N SER A 16 -11.79 7.28 9.50
CA SER A 16 -10.53 8.00 9.21
C SER A 16 -10.82 9.44 8.79
N ASN A 17 -11.83 9.67 7.95
CA ASN A 17 -12.26 11.02 7.58
C ASN A 17 -12.81 11.81 8.77
N ALA A 18 -13.65 11.18 9.59
CA ALA A 18 -14.22 11.83 10.78
C ALA A 18 -13.12 12.23 11.78
N ILE A 19 -12.12 11.38 11.97
CA ILE A 19 -10.95 11.71 12.79
C ILE A 19 -10.22 12.91 12.22
N VAL A 20 -9.86 12.90 10.93
CA VAL A 20 -9.10 14.01 10.32
C VAL A 20 -9.87 15.33 10.40
N LEU A 21 -11.17 15.33 10.09
CA LEU A 21 -11.98 16.54 9.99
C LEU A 21 -12.45 17.10 11.35
N TYR A 22 -12.75 16.24 12.32
CA TYR A 22 -13.43 16.67 13.56
C TYR A 22 -12.59 16.52 14.84
N SER A 23 -11.46 15.81 14.79
CA SER A 23 -10.58 15.76 15.97
C SER A 23 -9.86 17.10 16.16
N ASN A 24 -9.61 17.44 17.43
CA ASN A 24 -8.80 18.61 17.77
C ASN A 24 -7.43 18.49 17.07
N PRO A 25 -6.92 19.55 16.40
CA PRO A 25 -5.59 19.56 15.80
C PRO A 25 -4.46 19.09 16.73
N ASP A 26 -4.60 19.30 18.04
CA ASP A 26 -3.63 18.85 19.05
C ASP A 26 -3.60 17.32 19.21
N TRP A 27 -4.66 16.61 18.77
CA TRP A 27 -4.78 15.15 18.86
C TRP A 27 -4.05 14.43 17.72
N THR A 28 -2.79 14.80 17.54
CA THR A 28 -1.89 14.26 16.50
C THR A 28 -1.77 12.73 16.59
N TRP A 29 -1.79 12.16 17.79
CA TRP A 29 -1.74 10.70 17.99
C TRP A 29 -2.92 9.94 17.36
N LEU A 30 -4.06 10.62 17.13
CA LEU A 30 -5.23 10.05 16.47
C LEU A 30 -5.28 10.41 14.98
N ARG A 31 -4.95 11.67 14.62
CA ARG A 31 -4.91 12.14 13.23
C ARG A 31 -3.84 11.42 12.41
N PHE A 32 -2.65 11.22 12.99
CA PHE A 32 -1.53 10.59 12.31
C PHE A 32 -1.84 9.17 11.79
N PRO A 33 -2.33 8.20 12.60
CA PRO A 33 -2.69 6.88 12.09
C PRO A 33 -3.86 6.93 11.10
N ALA A 34 -4.83 7.85 11.26
CA ALA A 34 -5.91 8.02 10.29
C ALA A 34 -5.39 8.51 8.93
N ALA A 35 -4.48 9.49 8.93
CA ALA A 35 -3.81 9.98 7.73
C ALA A 35 -2.97 8.88 7.06
N LEU A 36 -2.20 8.10 7.85
CA LEU A 36 -1.46 6.95 7.33
C LEU A 36 -2.39 5.89 6.74
N ALA A 37 -3.55 5.62 7.34
CA ALA A 37 -4.51 4.68 6.78
C ALA A 37 -5.06 5.15 5.42
N LEU A 38 -5.40 6.44 5.30
CA LEU A 38 -5.87 7.06 4.06
C LEU A 38 -4.81 7.03 2.95
N ILE A 39 -3.54 7.26 3.28
CA ILE A 39 -2.44 7.30 2.29
C ILE A 39 -1.91 5.91 1.95
N PHE A 40 -1.73 5.02 2.94
CA PHE A 40 -0.96 3.79 2.80
C PHE A 40 -1.76 2.50 2.93
N VAL A 41 -3.07 2.53 3.23
CA VAL A 41 -3.83 1.28 3.45
C VAL A 41 -5.11 1.22 2.63
N LEU A 42 -5.96 2.25 2.74
CA LEU A 42 -7.33 2.19 2.26
C LEU A 42 -7.44 2.09 0.73
N PRO A 43 -6.72 2.89 -0.08
CA PRO A 43 -6.83 2.82 -1.54
C PRO A 43 -6.43 1.45 -2.08
N GLY A 44 -5.29 0.91 -1.66
CA GLY A 44 -4.78 -0.38 -2.13
C GLY A 44 -5.63 -1.54 -1.64
N TRP A 45 -6.16 -1.50 -0.41
CA TRP A 45 -7.10 -2.53 0.05
C TRP A 45 -8.37 -2.54 -0.80
N ALA A 46 -8.98 -1.38 -1.05
CA ALA A 46 -10.18 -1.27 -1.87
C ALA A 46 -9.98 -1.84 -3.27
N TRP A 47 -8.86 -1.51 -3.93
CA TRP A 47 -8.55 -2.00 -5.27
C TRP A 47 -8.18 -3.48 -5.31
N LEU A 48 -7.47 -4.02 -4.32
CA LEU A 48 -7.17 -5.44 -4.26
C LEU A 48 -8.42 -6.31 -4.08
N LEU A 49 -9.43 -5.82 -3.34
CA LEU A 49 -10.75 -6.44 -3.27
C LEU A 49 -11.42 -6.44 -4.64
N ALA A 50 -11.40 -5.28 -5.32
CA ALA A 50 -12.07 -5.10 -6.60
C ALA A 50 -11.47 -5.97 -7.71
N LEU A 51 -10.15 -6.14 -7.71
CA LEU A 51 -9.39 -6.93 -8.67
C LEU A 51 -9.39 -8.44 -8.35
N HIS A 52 -10.04 -8.88 -7.27
CA HIS A 52 -10.00 -10.27 -6.78
C HIS A 52 -8.56 -10.79 -6.60
N TRP A 53 -7.60 -9.88 -6.41
CA TRP A 53 -6.19 -10.23 -6.28
C TRP A 53 -5.81 -10.62 -4.85
N LEU A 54 -6.76 -10.51 -3.92
CA LEU A 54 -6.71 -11.08 -2.59
C LEU A 54 -6.68 -12.63 -2.57
N HIS A 55 -6.53 -13.31 -3.71
CA HIS A 55 -6.29 -14.75 -3.80
C HIS A 55 -4.81 -15.16 -3.69
N THR A 56 -3.90 -14.24 -3.40
CA THR A 56 -2.54 -14.64 -3.01
C THR A 56 -2.59 -15.39 -1.68
N ASP A 57 -2.17 -16.65 -1.60
CA ASP A 57 -2.31 -17.47 -0.38
C ASP A 57 -1.39 -17.04 0.78
N ASP A 58 -0.51 -16.07 0.55
CA ASP A 58 0.46 -15.59 1.53
C ASP A 58 0.08 -14.21 2.09
N LEU A 59 0.00 -14.13 3.41
CA LEU A 59 -0.31 -12.90 4.15
C LEU A 59 0.73 -11.79 3.95
N ILE A 60 2.02 -12.13 3.90
CA ILE A 60 3.11 -11.15 3.73
C ILE A 60 2.99 -10.49 2.37
N GLU A 61 2.74 -11.30 1.33
CA GLU A 61 2.52 -10.80 -0.04
C GLU A 61 1.32 -9.85 -0.09
N ARG A 62 0.24 -10.17 0.62
CA ARG A 62 -0.94 -9.30 0.72
C ARG A 62 -0.64 -7.98 1.41
N ILE A 63 0.06 -7.98 2.54
CA ILE A 63 0.36 -6.76 3.29
C ILE A 63 1.22 -5.83 2.44
N VAL A 64 2.29 -6.37 1.83
CA VAL A 64 3.18 -5.62 0.93
C VAL A 64 2.42 -5.07 -0.26
N LEU A 65 1.53 -5.87 -0.86
CA LEU A 65 0.67 -5.44 -1.95
C LEU A 65 -0.31 -4.33 -1.55
N VAL A 66 -1.00 -4.48 -0.43
CA VAL A 66 -1.97 -3.48 0.07
C VAL A 66 -1.27 -2.15 0.23
N ILE A 67 -0.14 -2.13 0.92
CA ILE A 67 0.54 -0.87 1.21
C ILE A 67 1.25 -0.32 -0.02
N GLY A 68 1.88 -1.19 -0.81
CA GLY A 68 2.53 -0.81 -2.06
C GLY A 68 1.56 -0.19 -3.05
N LEU A 69 0.45 -0.87 -3.33
CA LEU A 69 -0.59 -0.36 -4.22
C LEU A 69 -1.22 0.92 -3.67
N SER A 70 -1.47 1.00 -2.36
CA SER A 70 -1.99 2.23 -1.73
C SER A 70 -1.06 3.40 -1.96
N SER A 71 0.26 3.22 -1.74
CA SER A 71 1.23 4.31 -1.92
C SER A 71 1.27 4.85 -3.35
N VAL A 72 1.17 3.96 -4.35
CA VAL A 72 1.13 4.36 -5.77
C VAL A 72 -0.19 5.06 -6.11
N LEU A 73 -1.32 4.49 -5.71
CA LEU A 73 -2.65 5.07 -5.97
C LEU A 73 -2.80 6.44 -5.30
N SER A 74 -2.32 6.59 -4.06
CA SER A 74 -2.32 7.85 -3.34
C SER A 74 -1.42 8.88 -4.02
N ALA A 75 -0.21 8.51 -4.45
CA ALA A 75 0.67 9.42 -5.19
C ALA A 75 0.01 9.91 -6.49
N LEU A 76 -0.64 9.02 -7.25
CA LEU A 76 -1.35 9.38 -8.47
C LEU A 76 -2.58 10.26 -8.19
N ALA A 77 -3.36 9.94 -7.16
CA ALA A 77 -4.53 10.74 -6.77
C ALA A 77 -4.14 12.15 -6.32
N LEU A 78 -3.08 12.27 -5.52
CA LEU A 78 -2.55 13.55 -5.07
C LEU A 78 -1.93 14.34 -6.23
N LEU A 79 -1.29 13.68 -7.20
CA LEU A 79 -0.82 14.33 -8.41
C LEU A 79 -1.99 14.91 -9.23
N ILE A 80 -3.07 14.15 -9.39
CA ILE A 80 -4.28 14.66 -10.05
C ILE A 80 -4.83 15.87 -9.29
N ALA A 81 -4.91 15.79 -7.96
CA ALA A 81 -5.38 16.91 -7.13
C ALA A 81 -4.49 18.15 -7.24
N LEU A 82 -3.18 17.97 -7.33
CA LEU A 82 -2.20 19.05 -7.51
C LEU A 82 -2.33 19.73 -8.88
N LEU A 83 -2.79 19.00 -9.90
CA LEU A 83 -3.01 19.54 -11.25
C LEU A 83 -4.35 20.26 -11.39
N LEU A 84 -5.24 20.18 -10.40
CA LEU A 84 -6.46 20.98 -10.37
C LEU A 84 -6.14 22.41 -9.92
N PRO A 85 -6.75 23.43 -10.54
CA PRO A 85 -6.48 24.82 -10.18
C PRO A 85 -6.90 25.09 -8.73
N GLY A 86 -6.06 25.84 -8.00
CA GLY A 86 -6.32 26.26 -6.63
C GLY A 86 -5.29 25.76 -5.61
N PRO A 87 -5.51 26.06 -4.32
CA PRO A 87 -4.56 25.76 -3.26
C PRO A 87 -4.58 24.28 -2.87
N PHE A 88 -3.39 23.67 -2.78
CA PHE A 88 -3.20 22.28 -2.39
C PHE A 88 -3.31 22.13 -0.86
N THR A 89 -4.55 22.05 -0.38
CA THR A 89 -4.93 22.06 1.05
C THR A 89 -5.47 20.70 1.53
N GLU A 90 -5.95 20.64 2.78
CA GLU A 90 -6.56 19.44 3.36
C GLU A 90 -7.74 18.91 2.53
N THR A 91 -8.64 19.79 2.08
CA THR A 91 -9.89 19.38 1.39
C THR A 91 -9.63 18.69 0.03
N PRO A 92 -8.81 19.22 -0.89
CA PRO A 92 -8.46 18.52 -2.13
C PRO A 92 -7.78 17.18 -1.86
N ASN A 93 -6.91 17.10 -0.85
CA ASN A 93 -6.19 15.87 -0.52
C ASN A 93 -7.11 14.77 0.00
N LEU A 94 -7.99 15.10 0.96
CA LEU A 94 -9.02 14.18 1.43
C LEU A 94 -9.93 13.72 0.29
N THR A 95 -10.37 14.66 -0.54
CA THR A 95 -11.25 14.35 -1.69
C THR A 95 -10.58 13.38 -2.65
N ALA A 96 -9.32 13.61 -3.01
CA ALA A 96 -8.58 12.75 -3.93
C ALA A 96 -8.36 11.34 -3.37
N LEU A 97 -7.94 11.22 -2.11
CA LEU A 97 -7.72 9.92 -1.45
C LEU A 97 -9.05 9.14 -1.27
N ASN A 98 -10.13 9.86 -0.94
CA ASN A 98 -11.47 9.28 -0.85
C ASN A 98 -11.96 8.79 -2.21
N LEU A 99 -11.79 9.56 -3.28
CA LEU A 99 -12.16 9.15 -4.63
C LEU A 99 -11.36 7.91 -5.06
N ALA A 100 -10.05 7.87 -4.81
CA ALA A 100 -9.23 6.70 -5.11
C ALA A 100 -9.72 5.43 -4.39
N THR A 101 -10.18 5.57 -3.13
CA THR A 101 -10.71 4.44 -2.34
C THR A 101 -12.13 4.04 -2.77
N LEU A 102 -13.03 5.01 -2.93
CA LEU A 102 -14.44 4.79 -3.27
C LEU A 102 -14.61 4.21 -4.68
N THR A 103 -13.78 4.64 -5.64
CA THR A 103 -13.78 4.06 -6.99
C THR A 103 -13.41 2.57 -6.97
N GLY A 104 -12.42 2.18 -6.18
CA GLY A 104 -12.08 0.77 -5.94
C GLY A 104 -13.25 -0.02 -5.33
N LEU A 105 -13.89 0.52 -4.29
CA LEU A 105 -15.05 -0.12 -3.66
C LEU A 105 -16.24 -0.27 -4.63
N ALA A 106 -16.56 0.79 -5.37
CA ALA A 106 -17.65 0.79 -6.36
C ALA A 106 -17.38 -0.24 -7.46
N TRP A 107 -16.15 -0.30 -7.98
CA TRP A 107 -15.73 -1.29 -8.98
C TRP A 107 -15.90 -2.73 -8.46
N GLY A 108 -15.50 -2.98 -7.22
CA GLY A 108 -15.67 -4.29 -6.58
C GLY A 108 -17.14 -4.71 -6.44
N MET A 109 -18.03 -3.78 -6.10
CA MET A 109 -19.47 -4.04 -6.00
C MET A 109 -20.09 -4.36 -7.37
N VAL A 110 -19.72 -3.62 -8.42
CA VAL A 110 -20.22 -3.83 -9.79
C VAL A 110 -19.77 -5.19 -10.32
N ASN A 111 -18.49 -5.54 -10.16
CA ASN A 111 -17.96 -6.82 -10.62
C ASN A 111 -18.53 -8.01 -9.85
N GLY A 112 -18.72 -7.88 -8.53
CA GLY A 112 -19.32 -8.94 -7.71
C GLY A 112 -20.76 -9.27 -8.11
N ARG A 113 -21.56 -8.26 -8.49
CA ARG A 113 -22.94 -8.46 -8.99
C ARG A 113 -22.95 -9.23 -10.32
N MET A 114 -22.04 -8.90 -11.23
CA MET A 114 -21.94 -9.58 -12.53
C MET A 114 -21.56 -11.06 -12.39
N ALA A 115 -20.62 -11.39 -11.50
CA ALA A 115 -20.21 -12.76 -11.24
C ALA A 115 -21.37 -13.62 -10.68
N ASN A 116 -22.08 -13.10 -9.67
CA ASN A 116 -23.21 -13.80 -9.07
C ASN A 116 -24.38 -14.00 -10.05
N GLY A 117 -24.66 -13.01 -10.90
CA GLY A 117 -25.72 -13.10 -11.91
C GLY A 117 -25.45 -14.16 -12.98
N ARG A 118 -24.18 -14.33 -13.40
CA ARG A 118 -23.78 -15.40 -14.32
C ARG A 118 -23.97 -16.78 -13.68
N MET A 119 -23.56 -16.94 -12.42
CA MET A 119 -23.72 -18.21 -11.71
C MET A 119 -25.20 -18.58 -11.53
N ALA A 120 -26.05 -17.62 -11.16
CA ALA A 120 -27.49 -17.85 -11.00
C ALA A 120 -28.16 -18.30 -12.31
N ARG A 121 -27.78 -17.73 -13.47
CA ARG A 121 -28.30 -18.18 -14.78
C ARG A 121 -27.81 -19.57 -15.19
N LEU A 122 -26.60 -19.94 -14.79
CA LEU A 122 -26.07 -21.28 -15.05
C LEU A 122 -26.82 -22.30 -14.18
N LEU A 123 -27.02 -22.01 -12.89
CA LEU A 123 -27.75 -22.87 -11.97
C LEU A 123 -29.25 -22.99 -12.33
N SER A 124 -29.87 -21.92 -12.85
CA SER A 124 -31.28 -21.97 -13.28
C SER A 124 -31.52 -22.81 -14.54
N LYS A 125 -30.46 -23.14 -15.31
CA LYS A 125 -30.57 -23.94 -16.54
C LYS A 125 -30.33 -25.44 -16.34
N SER A 126 -29.96 -25.88 -15.13
CA SER A 126 -29.62 -27.28 -14.86
C SER A 126 -30.68 -27.94 -13.96
N PRO A 127 -31.58 -28.79 -14.50
CA PRO A 127 -32.46 -29.62 -13.68
C PRO A 127 -31.65 -30.81 -13.16
N ILE A 128 -30.98 -30.67 -12.00
CA ILE A 128 -30.20 -31.77 -11.42
C ILE A 128 -30.56 -31.97 -9.95
N SER A 129 -31.30 -33.06 -9.73
CA SER A 129 -31.15 -34.08 -8.69
C SER A 129 -30.43 -33.66 -7.40
N THR A 130 -31.21 -33.58 -6.32
CA THR A 130 -30.80 -33.51 -4.92
C THR A 130 -29.92 -34.71 -4.51
N GLN A 131 -28.62 -34.65 -4.79
CA GLN A 131 -27.63 -35.42 -4.05
C GLN A 131 -27.10 -34.55 -2.92
N SER A 132 -27.06 -35.13 -1.72
CA SER A 132 -26.65 -34.51 -0.46
C SER A 132 -25.25 -33.89 -0.57
N VAL A 133 -25.21 -32.58 -0.80
CA VAL A 133 -23.98 -31.79 -0.82
C VAL A 133 -23.46 -31.68 0.61
N GLN A 134 -22.48 -32.52 0.96
CA GLN A 134 -21.63 -32.30 2.12
C GLN A 134 -21.06 -30.87 2.05
N SER A 135 -21.36 -30.07 3.08
CA SER A 135 -21.12 -28.64 3.10
C SER A 135 -19.64 -28.30 2.82
N PRO A 136 -19.31 -27.59 1.72
CA PRO A 136 -17.94 -27.26 1.32
C PRO A 136 -17.26 -26.21 2.23
N ILE A 137 -17.83 -25.92 3.40
CA ILE A 137 -17.44 -24.81 4.28
C ILE A 137 -16.21 -25.18 5.13
N SER A 138 -15.97 -26.47 5.41
CA SER A 138 -14.82 -26.92 6.22
C SER A 138 -13.47 -26.83 5.48
N ASN A 139 -13.46 -26.85 4.14
CA ASN A 139 -12.22 -26.81 3.34
C ASN A 139 -11.72 -25.40 2.99
N LEU A 140 -12.41 -24.33 3.41
CA LEU A 140 -12.00 -22.94 3.14
C LEU A 140 -10.96 -22.40 4.16
N GLN A 141 -10.77 -23.07 5.30
CA GLN A 141 -9.79 -22.66 6.32
C GLN A 141 -8.34 -23.01 5.96
N SER A 142 -8.10 -23.93 5.01
CA SER A 142 -6.76 -24.34 4.59
C SER A 142 -6.13 -23.46 3.50
N LEU A 143 -6.80 -22.38 3.08
CA LEU A 143 -6.38 -21.58 1.92
C LEU A 143 -5.37 -20.46 2.23
N ILE A 144 -5.12 -20.15 3.51
CA ILE A 144 -4.05 -19.20 3.87
C ILE A 144 -2.85 -20.00 4.35
N SER A 145 -1.91 -20.19 3.44
CA SER A 145 -0.62 -20.78 3.77
C SER A 145 0.16 -19.80 4.64
N HIS A 146 0.14 -20.05 5.95
CA HIS A 146 0.98 -19.29 6.87
C HIS A 146 2.41 -19.82 6.75
N PRO A 147 3.43 -18.95 6.64
CA PRO A 147 4.80 -19.40 6.75
C PRO A 147 4.98 -20.12 8.09
N LYS A 148 5.88 -21.11 8.14
CA LYS A 148 6.18 -21.83 9.38
C LYS A 148 6.49 -20.80 10.47
N SER A 149 5.96 -20.96 11.68
CA SER A 149 6.06 -19.95 12.74
C SER A 149 7.50 -19.49 13.02
N LYS A 150 8.48 -20.39 12.85
CA LYS A 150 9.91 -20.06 12.95
C LYS A 150 10.37 -19.02 11.91
N ILE A 151 9.96 -19.18 10.65
CA ILE A 151 10.32 -18.24 9.56
C ILE A 151 9.66 -16.89 9.81
N LEU A 152 8.40 -16.90 10.23
CA LEU A 152 7.68 -15.67 10.56
C LEU A 152 8.37 -14.91 11.69
N LEU A 153 8.81 -15.60 12.75
CA LEU A 153 9.52 -14.99 13.87
C LEU A 153 10.85 -14.38 13.41
N ILE A 154 11.64 -15.10 12.61
CA ILE A 154 12.90 -14.58 12.06
C ILE A 154 12.65 -13.35 11.18
N LEU A 155 11.64 -13.41 10.30
CA LEU A 155 11.29 -12.27 9.45
C LEU A 155 10.84 -11.07 10.28
N LEU A 156 10.01 -11.28 11.31
CA LEU A 156 9.59 -10.22 12.24
C LEU A 156 10.79 -9.60 12.96
N LEU A 157 11.77 -10.40 13.38
CA LEU A 157 13.01 -9.90 13.97
C LEU A 157 13.80 -9.05 12.96
N ILE A 158 13.95 -9.50 11.71
CA ILE A 158 14.62 -8.75 10.65
C ILE A 158 13.90 -7.42 10.38
N VAL A 159 12.56 -7.44 10.30
CA VAL A 159 11.74 -6.22 10.11
C VAL A 159 11.86 -5.29 11.33
N ALA A 160 11.91 -5.83 12.55
CA ALA A 160 12.10 -5.04 13.77
C ALA A 160 13.47 -4.35 13.78
N ILE A 161 14.54 -5.06 13.40
CA ILE A 161 15.89 -4.47 13.23
C ILE A 161 15.87 -3.37 12.16
N ALA A 162 15.20 -3.63 11.02
CA ALA A 162 15.08 -2.67 9.94
C ALA A 162 14.33 -1.41 10.36
N ALA A 163 13.21 -1.57 11.09
CA ALA A 163 12.41 -0.48 11.61
C ALA A 163 13.20 0.30 12.68
N PHE A 164 13.87 -0.38 13.61
CA PHE A 164 14.69 0.26 14.64
C PHE A 164 15.78 1.14 14.01
N THR A 165 16.55 0.61 13.06
CA THR A 165 17.63 1.37 12.41
C THR A 165 17.13 2.55 11.57
N ARG A 166 15.92 2.48 11.01
CA ARG A 166 15.36 3.53 10.14
C ARG A 166 14.54 4.58 10.88
N VAL A 167 13.81 4.20 11.94
CA VAL A 167 12.90 5.07 12.70
C VAL A 167 13.63 5.78 13.85
N THR A 168 14.66 5.18 14.43
CA THR A 168 15.37 5.81 15.55
C THR A 168 15.95 7.16 15.15
N ARG A 169 15.62 8.19 15.93
CA ARG A 169 16.06 9.58 15.72
C ARG A 169 15.68 10.14 14.35
N LEU A 170 14.57 9.69 13.76
CA LEU A 170 14.12 10.15 12.45
C LEU A 170 13.90 11.67 12.39
N GLY A 171 13.45 12.28 13.50
CA GLY A 171 13.27 13.72 13.62
C GLY A 171 14.41 14.47 14.33
N TYR A 172 15.58 13.85 14.51
CA TYR A 172 16.68 14.50 15.24
C TYR A 172 17.47 15.50 14.38
N ALA A 173 17.74 15.13 13.13
CA ALA A 173 18.47 15.98 12.21
C ALA A 173 17.50 16.95 11.52
N GLU A 174 17.84 18.24 11.49
CA GLU A 174 17.12 19.27 10.75
C GLU A 174 17.05 18.92 9.25
N PHE A 175 16.13 19.58 8.53
CA PHE A 175 16.02 19.44 7.09
C PHE A 175 17.33 19.84 6.40
N HIS A 176 17.87 18.93 5.60
CA HIS A 176 19.02 19.22 4.76
C HIS A 176 18.57 19.80 3.41
N GLU A 177 19.48 20.48 2.70
CA GLU A 177 19.26 21.25 1.46
C GLU A 177 18.11 20.76 0.56
N ASP A 178 18.19 19.55 0.03
CA ASP A 178 17.16 18.95 -0.84
C ASP A 178 15.79 18.79 -0.14
N GLU A 179 15.77 18.51 1.17
CA GLU A 179 14.54 18.41 1.95
C GLU A 179 13.89 19.78 2.18
N LEU A 180 14.70 20.83 2.36
CA LEU A 180 14.20 22.22 2.49
C LEU A 180 13.57 22.70 1.19
N GLU A 181 14.16 22.35 0.05
CA GLU A 181 13.56 22.63 -1.26
C GLU A 181 12.17 21.99 -1.38
N ASN A 182 12.05 20.73 -0.96
CA ASN A 182 10.75 20.05 -0.91
C ASN A 182 9.76 20.77 0.00
N MET A 183 10.16 21.17 1.21
CA MET A 183 9.26 21.90 2.11
C MET A 183 8.80 23.23 1.51
N ARG A 184 9.69 23.93 0.80
CA ARG A 184 9.35 25.17 0.08
C ARG A 184 8.31 24.91 -1.02
N LEU A 185 8.45 23.82 -1.79
CA LEU A 185 7.48 23.45 -2.82
C LEU A 185 6.11 23.14 -2.23
N ILE A 186 6.08 22.43 -1.09
CA ILE A 186 4.83 22.14 -0.37
C ILE A 186 4.12 23.43 0.04
N VAL A 187 4.85 24.38 0.63
CA VAL A 187 4.29 25.69 1.04
C VAL A 187 3.80 26.51 -0.15
N ARG A 188 4.47 26.45 -1.30
CA ARG A 188 4.02 27.12 -2.52
C ARG A 188 2.73 26.51 -3.07
N ALA A 189 2.67 25.18 -3.12
CA ALA A 189 1.47 24.45 -3.51
C ALA A 189 0.30 24.77 -2.56
N TYR A 190 0.55 24.87 -1.25
CA TYR A 190 -0.44 25.30 -0.25
C TYR A 190 -1.04 26.67 -0.56
N LYS A 191 -0.19 27.62 -0.97
CA LYS A 191 -0.61 28.98 -1.33
C LYS A 191 -1.35 29.05 -2.68
N GLY A 192 -1.46 27.94 -3.41
CA GLY A 192 -2.07 27.89 -4.74
C GLY A 192 -1.17 28.43 -5.83
N GLU A 193 0.15 28.42 -5.64
CA GLU A 193 1.09 28.76 -6.71
C GLU A 193 1.12 27.62 -7.75
N GLU A 194 0.38 27.77 -8.85
CA GLU A 194 0.19 26.74 -9.89
C GLU A 194 1.50 26.26 -10.54
N TYR A 195 2.55 27.09 -10.51
CA TYR A 195 3.86 26.74 -11.06
C TYR A 195 4.72 25.88 -10.12
N ALA A 196 4.32 25.69 -8.86
CA ALA A 196 5.10 24.94 -7.86
C ALA A 196 5.52 23.53 -8.33
N PRO A 197 4.65 22.71 -8.96
CA PRO A 197 5.03 21.38 -9.41
C PRO A 197 6.09 21.38 -10.52
N PHE A 198 6.17 22.47 -11.29
CA PHE A 198 7.07 22.59 -12.44
C PHE A 198 8.45 23.12 -12.07
N LEU A 199 8.64 23.59 -10.84
CA LEU A 199 9.96 23.97 -10.33
C LEU A 199 10.81 22.76 -9.97
N ASP A 200 10.17 21.60 -9.77
CA ASP A 200 10.80 20.37 -9.35
C ASP A 200 11.27 19.54 -10.56
N SER A 201 12.59 19.46 -10.73
CA SER A 201 13.20 18.67 -11.81
C SER A 201 13.05 17.14 -11.63
N LYS A 202 12.77 16.67 -10.41
CA LYS A 202 12.66 15.24 -10.06
C LYS A 202 11.21 14.75 -10.12
N GLY A 203 10.26 15.66 -10.26
CA GLY A 203 8.82 15.40 -10.29
C GLY A 203 8.19 15.33 -8.89
N PRO A 204 6.90 15.71 -8.77
CA PRO A 204 6.34 16.19 -7.50
C PRO A 204 6.04 15.10 -6.46
N ILE A 205 6.14 13.82 -6.85
CA ILE A 205 5.67 12.70 -6.04
C ILE A 205 6.36 12.62 -4.67
N HIS A 206 7.67 12.88 -4.58
CA HIS A 206 8.37 12.79 -3.29
C HIS A 206 7.86 13.77 -2.25
N TRP A 207 7.53 15.02 -2.61
CA TRP A 207 7.05 15.98 -1.62
C TRP A 207 5.51 15.93 -1.47
N LEU A 208 4.79 15.31 -2.41
CA LEU A 208 3.33 15.13 -2.33
C LEU A 208 2.88 14.22 -1.16
N LEU A 209 3.55 13.10 -0.92
CA LEU A 209 3.17 12.20 0.19
C LEU A 209 3.41 12.85 1.58
N PRO A 210 4.56 13.49 1.84
CA PRO A 210 4.78 14.32 3.03
C PRO A 210 3.79 15.48 3.15
N ALA A 211 3.46 16.15 2.03
CA ALA A 211 2.48 17.23 2.02
C ALA A 211 1.10 16.74 2.47
N ALA A 212 0.61 15.66 1.87
CA ALA A 212 -0.66 15.06 2.27
C ALA A 212 -0.63 14.65 3.74
N LEU A 213 0.45 14.01 4.20
CA LEU A 213 0.57 13.63 5.61
C LEU A 213 0.57 14.86 6.54
N TRP A 214 1.25 15.94 6.18
CA TRP A 214 1.21 17.21 6.91
C TRP A 214 -0.22 17.75 7.01
N TYR A 215 -0.90 17.94 5.89
CA TYR A 215 -2.22 18.59 5.90
C TYR A 215 -3.28 17.76 6.61
N LEU A 216 -3.22 16.43 6.51
CA LEU A 216 -4.15 15.55 7.22
C LEU A 216 -3.83 15.46 8.72
N ASN A 217 -2.56 15.49 9.08
CA ASN A 217 -2.11 15.44 10.48
C ASN A 217 -2.26 16.78 11.21
N GLY A 218 -2.21 17.91 10.48
CA GLY A 218 -2.30 19.27 11.01
C GLY A 218 -0.96 19.88 11.47
N TRP A 219 0.10 19.08 11.59
CA TRP A 219 1.43 19.53 12.02
C TRP A 219 2.54 18.84 11.20
N LEU A 220 3.67 19.54 11.01
CA LEU A 220 4.86 19.03 10.34
C LEU A 220 6.10 19.15 11.22
N ASN A 221 6.85 18.06 11.30
CA ASN A 221 8.24 18.04 11.74
C ASN A 221 9.03 17.10 10.82
N GLU A 222 10.34 17.02 11.00
CA GLU A 222 11.26 16.23 10.19
C GLU A 222 10.88 14.74 10.21
N GLY A 223 10.48 14.22 11.38
CA GLY A 223 10.04 12.83 11.53
C GLY A 223 8.78 12.51 10.71
N ILE A 224 7.78 13.38 10.75
CA ILE A 224 6.54 13.24 9.98
C ILE A 224 6.84 13.36 8.49
N ALA A 225 7.64 14.34 8.08
CA ALA A 225 8.02 14.53 6.68
C ALA A 225 8.73 13.30 6.09
N ARG A 226 9.59 12.64 6.89
CA ARG A 226 10.36 11.45 6.47
C ARG A 226 9.57 10.14 6.60
N THR A 227 8.45 10.13 7.31
CA THR A 227 7.65 8.92 7.58
C THR A 227 7.26 8.14 6.31
N PRO A 228 6.77 8.76 5.21
CA PRO A 228 6.46 8.05 3.96
C PRO A 228 7.63 7.20 3.43
N PHE A 229 8.85 7.71 3.52
CA PHE A 229 10.06 7.04 3.04
C PHE A 229 10.51 5.94 3.98
N VAL A 230 10.36 6.14 5.29
CA VAL A 230 10.63 5.08 6.27
C VAL A 230 9.66 3.91 6.11
N ILE A 231 8.36 4.19 5.92
CA ILE A 231 7.36 3.13 5.69
C ILE A 231 7.72 2.29 4.47
N THR A 232 8.03 2.93 3.34
CA THR A 232 8.40 2.21 2.11
C THR A 232 9.73 1.48 2.23
N ALA A 233 10.73 2.06 2.91
CA ALA A 233 12.02 1.41 3.16
C ALA A 233 11.91 0.22 4.12
N VAL A 234 11.03 0.27 5.12
CA VAL A 234 10.75 -0.87 6.02
C VAL A 234 9.98 -1.95 5.26
N LEU A 235 9.01 -1.59 4.40
CA LEU A 235 8.25 -2.54 3.58
C LEU A 235 9.05 -3.18 2.46
N LEU A 236 10.14 -2.56 2.03
CA LEU A 236 11.10 -3.18 1.11
C LEU A 236 11.66 -4.48 1.70
N VAL A 237 11.83 -4.60 3.02
CA VAL A 237 12.37 -5.81 3.66
C VAL A 237 11.48 -7.05 3.45
N PRO A 238 10.19 -7.06 3.84
CA PRO A 238 9.31 -8.19 3.56
C PRO A 238 9.07 -8.39 2.05
N LEU A 239 9.10 -7.33 1.24
CA LEU A 239 9.04 -7.46 -0.22
C LEU A 239 10.24 -8.24 -0.77
N MET A 240 11.45 -7.97 -0.29
CA MET A 240 12.67 -8.69 -0.70
C MET A 240 12.69 -10.13 -0.19
N PHE A 241 12.10 -10.41 0.99
CA PHE A 241 11.84 -11.79 1.43
C PHE A 241 10.99 -12.54 0.42
N VAL A 242 9.84 -11.96 0.06
CA VAL A 242 8.90 -12.54 -0.89
C VAL A 242 9.56 -12.75 -2.26
N LEU A 243 10.28 -11.73 -2.76
CA LEU A 243 10.95 -11.78 -4.05
C LEU A 243 12.02 -12.88 -4.08
N GLY A 244 12.91 -12.92 -3.09
CA GLY A 244 13.96 -13.94 -2.99
C GLY A 244 13.41 -15.36 -2.86
N ARG A 245 12.32 -15.54 -2.10
CA ARG A 245 11.61 -16.82 -2.00
C ARG A 245 11.01 -17.24 -3.35
N ARG A 246 10.38 -16.31 -4.09
CA ARG A 246 9.75 -16.61 -5.38
C ARG A 246 10.75 -16.94 -6.49
N MET A 247 11.90 -16.26 -6.51
CA MET A 247 12.99 -16.49 -7.47
C MET A 247 13.72 -17.80 -7.22
N SER A 248 13.83 -18.23 -5.97
CA SER A 248 14.50 -19.48 -5.58
C SER A 248 13.62 -20.74 -5.62
N GLY A 249 12.41 -20.63 -6.17
CA GLY A 249 11.47 -21.77 -6.26
C GLY A 249 10.80 -22.12 -4.92
N GLY A 250 10.66 -21.16 -4.00
CA GLY A 250 9.99 -21.35 -2.71
C GLY A 250 10.93 -21.57 -1.53
N ARG A 251 12.24 -21.33 -1.67
CA ARG A 251 13.20 -21.53 -0.58
C ARG A 251 13.18 -20.32 0.36
N ASP A 252 12.63 -20.51 1.55
CA ASP A 252 12.52 -19.45 2.56
C ASP A 252 13.88 -18.90 3.01
N SER A 253 14.94 -19.71 3.02
CA SER A 253 16.29 -19.28 3.41
C SER A 253 16.84 -18.19 2.50
N VAL A 254 16.61 -18.30 1.19
CA VAL A 254 17.06 -17.27 0.21
C VAL A 254 16.27 -15.98 0.41
N GLY A 255 14.97 -16.07 0.70
CA GLY A 255 14.16 -14.91 1.06
C GLY A 255 14.66 -14.24 2.34
N LEU A 256 14.94 -15.00 3.40
CA LEU A 256 15.42 -14.46 4.67
C LEU A 256 16.80 -13.80 4.51
N LEU A 257 17.70 -14.39 3.71
CA LEU A 257 18.99 -13.77 3.39
C LEU A 257 18.83 -12.45 2.63
N ALA A 258 17.95 -12.40 1.63
CA ALA A 258 17.67 -11.18 0.87
C ALA A 258 17.10 -10.07 1.77
N ALA A 259 16.12 -10.41 2.62
CA ALA A 259 15.56 -9.47 3.59
C ALA A 259 16.58 -9.01 4.63
N GLY A 260 17.40 -9.93 5.15
CA GLY A 260 18.47 -9.61 6.10
C GLY A 260 19.50 -8.66 5.50
N PHE A 261 19.93 -8.89 4.26
CA PHE A 261 20.87 -8.01 3.56
C PHE A 261 20.31 -6.59 3.43
N VAL A 262 19.05 -6.44 2.98
CA VAL A 262 18.42 -5.12 2.87
C VAL A 262 18.19 -4.47 4.23
N ALA A 263 17.86 -5.24 5.26
CA ALA A 263 17.62 -4.72 6.60
C ALA A 263 18.86 -4.03 7.20
N VAL A 264 20.04 -4.62 7.04
CA VAL A 264 21.31 -4.14 7.64
C VAL A 264 22.15 -3.24 6.72
N ASN A 265 21.82 -3.18 5.43
CA ASN A 265 22.59 -2.39 4.48
C ASN A 265 22.42 -0.88 4.74
N GLY A 266 23.53 -0.21 5.08
CA GLY A 266 23.57 1.20 5.43
C GLY A 266 23.08 2.15 4.34
N PHE A 267 23.18 1.76 3.06
CA PHE A 267 22.63 2.55 1.95
C PHE A 267 21.10 2.64 2.04
N PHE A 268 20.39 1.52 2.27
CA PHE A 268 18.93 1.54 2.43
C PHE A 268 18.49 2.20 3.73
N VAL A 269 19.34 2.22 4.76
CA VAL A 269 19.08 2.98 5.99
C VAL A 269 19.17 4.48 5.71
N ALA A 270 20.20 4.92 4.97
CA ALA A 270 20.35 6.32 4.58
C ALA A 270 19.19 6.80 3.70
N LEU A 271 18.79 6.03 2.69
CA LEU A 271 17.65 6.37 1.83
C LEU A 271 16.34 6.57 2.59
N ALA A 272 16.13 5.85 3.69
CA ALA A 272 14.93 5.97 4.51
C ALA A 272 14.86 7.28 5.32
N ARG A 273 16.00 7.94 5.54
CA ARG A 273 16.15 9.08 6.46
C ARG A 273 16.07 10.44 5.78
N HIS A 274 15.86 10.49 4.46
CA HIS A 274 15.75 11.72 3.71
C HIS A 274 14.41 11.79 2.98
N VAL A 275 13.86 13.00 2.86
CA VAL A 275 12.67 13.29 2.05
C VAL A 275 13.05 13.29 0.57
N GLU A 276 13.35 12.11 0.00
CA GLU A 276 13.81 11.96 -1.39
C GLU A 276 13.05 10.85 -2.14
N ASN A 277 12.86 11.06 -3.46
CA ASN A 277 12.22 10.09 -4.37
C ASN A 277 12.88 8.69 -4.36
N ARG A 278 14.15 8.59 -3.99
CA ARG A 278 14.95 7.36 -4.13
C ARG A 278 14.36 6.16 -3.37
N ALA A 279 13.87 6.35 -2.14
CA ALA A 279 13.27 5.25 -1.37
C ALA A 279 11.98 4.72 -2.03
N LEU A 280 11.15 5.62 -2.55
CA LEU A 280 9.92 5.26 -3.28
C LEU A 280 10.25 4.49 -4.56
N ILE A 281 11.20 4.98 -5.36
CA ILE A 281 11.61 4.36 -6.62
C ILE A 281 12.13 2.94 -6.39
N VAL A 282 13.00 2.75 -5.40
CA VAL A 282 13.53 1.41 -5.07
C VAL A 282 12.40 0.46 -4.67
N PHE A 283 11.49 0.91 -3.80
CA PHE A 283 10.38 0.09 -3.33
C PHE A 283 9.39 -0.25 -4.46
N TRP A 284 8.95 0.73 -5.24
CA TRP A 284 8.05 0.51 -6.36
C TRP A 284 8.68 -0.30 -7.49
N GLY A 285 9.97 -0.10 -7.74
CA GLY A 285 10.74 -0.91 -8.69
C GLY A 285 10.78 -2.38 -8.27
N ALA A 286 11.12 -2.66 -7.00
CA ALA A 286 11.09 -4.01 -6.46
C ALA A 286 9.67 -4.62 -6.50
N LEU A 287 8.64 -3.81 -6.25
CA LEU A 287 7.25 -4.24 -6.30
C LEU A 287 6.84 -4.60 -7.73
N ALA A 288 7.21 -3.78 -8.71
CA ALA A 288 6.96 -4.04 -10.12
C ALA A 288 7.65 -5.31 -10.61
N VAL A 289 8.91 -5.55 -10.21
CA VAL A 289 9.63 -6.80 -10.53
C VAL A 289 8.92 -8.00 -9.92
N TRP A 290 8.52 -7.91 -8.66
CA TRP A 290 7.76 -8.99 -8.02
C TRP A 290 6.44 -9.27 -8.75
N LEU A 291 5.70 -8.22 -9.12
CA LEU A 291 4.47 -8.33 -9.89
C LEU A 291 4.68 -9.02 -11.24
N ALA A 292 5.73 -8.66 -11.98
CA ALA A 292 6.08 -9.28 -13.25
C ALA A 292 6.40 -10.78 -13.11
N ILE A 293 7.06 -11.18 -12.02
CA ILE A 293 7.33 -12.59 -11.73
C ILE A 293 6.04 -13.36 -11.41
N VAL A 294 5.13 -12.76 -10.64
CA VAL A 294 3.86 -13.39 -10.28
C VAL A 294 2.96 -13.55 -11.51
N THR A 295 2.90 -12.56 -12.41
CA THR A 295 2.08 -12.63 -13.62
C THR A 295 2.66 -13.59 -14.66
N SER A 296 3.98 -13.58 -14.88
CA SER A 296 4.64 -14.49 -15.84
C SER A 296 4.41 -15.97 -15.52
N LYS A 297 4.48 -16.36 -14.24
CA LYS A 297 4.20 -17.76 -13.82
C LYS A 297 2.76 -18.19 -14.10
N LYS A 298 1.78 -17.30 -13.89
CA LYS A 298 0.37 -17.59 -14.17
C LYS A 298 0.12 -17.82 -15.67
N ILE A 299 0.73 -17.00 -16.52
CA ILE A 299 0.62 -17.12 -17.97
C ILE A 299 1.25 -18.44 -18.42
N GLY A 300 2.45 -18.77 -17.94
CA GLY A 300 3.12 -20.04 -18.26
C GLY A 300 2.25 -21.25 -17.95
N SER A 301 1.64 -21.30 -16.75
CA SER A 301 0.74 -22.41 -16.40
C SER A 301 -0.52 -22.51 -17.27
N ALA A 302 -1.04 -21.38 -17.79
CA ALA A 302 -2.21 -21.41 -18.66
C ALA A 302 -1.91 -22.01 -20.05
N PHE A 303 -0.70 -21.82 -20.57
CA PHE A 303 -0.29 -22.37 -21.87
C PHE A 303 -0.05 -23.88 -21.87
N TYR A 304 0.36 -24.47 -20.74
CA TYR A 304 0.60 -25.92 -20.66
C TYR A 304 -0.67 -26.78 -20.50
N PHE A 305 -1.83 -26.17 -20.24
CA PHE A 305 -3.10 -26.88 -19.98
C PHE A 305 -4.15 -26.74 -21.09
N SER A 306 -3.77 -26.25 -22.28
CA SER A 306 -4.60 -26.44 -23.48
C SER A 306 -4.23 -27.76 -24.15
N PRO A 307 -5.00 -28.85 -23.96
CA PRO A 307 -4.86 -30.01 -24.83
C PRO A 307 -5.22 -29.59 -26.26
N LEU A 308 -4.29 -29.83 -27.19
CA LEU A 308 -4.59 -29.90 -28.62
C LEU A 308 -5.50 -31.10 -28.90
#